data_AF-A0A077ZMK3-F1
#
_entry.id   AF-A0A077ZMK3-F1
#
_cell.length_a   1.000
_cell.length_b   1.000
_cell.length_c   1.000
_cell.angle_alpha   90.00
_cell.angle_beta   90.00
_cell.angle_gamma   90.00
#
_symmetry.space_group_name_H-M   'P 1'
#
loop_
_entity.id
_entity.type
_entity.pdbx_description
1 polymer ?
#
loop_
_entity_poly.entity_id
_entity_poly.type
_entity_poly.pdbx_seq_one_letter_code
_entity_poly.pdbx_strand_id
1 'polypeptide(L)'
;MQFPDLFEEKLPQALNDSLFELHTIWLSLCRKVREDVGANKELNSLLYVPHQFIIPGSRFREFYYWDTFWTIKGLLASNMFSTVPGMIKNLAYIVDMHGFIPNGGRVCFLFRSQPPLFIRMVYEYVSVTGDLDFATDLMAAMEEKFDFWLRNGSTVSSRITRAFGHLKILKNFALYEIAL
;
A
#
# COMPACT_ATOMS: atom_id res chain seq x y z
N MET A 1 -9.29 -10.88 -5.63
CA MET A 1 -9.79 -9.53 -5.89
C MET A 1 -11.28 -9.67 -6.18
N GLN A 2 -12.13 -8.97 -5.43
CA GLN A 2 -13.59 -9.05 -5.52
C GLN A 2 -14.08 -7.76 -6.18
N PHE A 3 -14.96 -7.85 -7.18
CA PHE A 3 -15.62 -6.68 -7.75
C PHE A 3 -16.76 -6.26 -6.80
N PRO A 4 -16.90 -4.97 -6.50
CA PRO A 4 -18.07 -4.47 -5.77
C PRO A 4 -19.32 -4.42 -6.67
N ASP A 5 -20.50 -4.52 -6.07
CA ASP A 5 -21.77 -4.20 -6.73
C ASP A 5 -21.83 -2.67 -6.90
N LEU A 6 -21.30 -2.19 -8.02
CA LEU A 6 -20.79 -0.81 -8.09
C LEU A 6 -21.81 0.30 -8.31
N PHE A 7 -23.08 0.00 -8.58
CA PHE A 7 -24.01 1.05 -9.02
C PHE A 7 -25.40 0.86 -8.42
N GLU A 8 -25.62 1.44 -7.25
CA GLU A 8 -26.98 1.65 -6.70
C GLU A 8 -27.74 2.74 -7.50
N GLU A 9 -27.01 3.68 -8.14
CA GLU A 9 -27.58 4.66 -9.06
C GLU A 9 -27.33 4.27 -10.52
N LYS A 10 -28.39 4.32 -11.34
CA LYS A 10 -28.34 4.06 -12.79
C LYS A 10 -27.53 5.15 -13.51
N LEU A 11 -26.21 5.00 -13.54
CA LEU A 11 -25.36 5.78 -14.43
C LEU A 11 -25.72 5.50 -15.91
N PRO A 12 -25.54 6.48 -16.81
CA PRO A 12 -25.60 6.25 -18.25
C PRO A 12 -24.76 5.04 -18.67
N GLN A 13 -25.27 4.21 -19.58
CA GLN A 13 -24.63 2.94 -19.96
C GLN A 13 -23.14 3.10 -20.34
N ALA A 14 -22.81 4.14 -21.11
CA ALA A 14 -21.43 4.40 -21.52
C ALA A 14 -20.47 4.62 -20.32
N LEU A 15 -20.96 5.19 -19.21
CA LEU A 15 -20.19 5.36 -17.98
C LEU A 15 -20.03 4.03 -17.24
N ASN A 16 -21.08 3.19 -17.19
CA ASN A 16 -20.97 1.84 -16.64
C ASN A 16 -19.95 0.99 -17.41
N ASP A 17 -19.98 1.03 -18.74
CA ASP A 17 -19.04 0.28 -19.58
C ASP A 17 -17.60 0.74 -19.35
N SER A 18 -17.38 2.06 -19.27
CA SER A 18 -16.06 2.65 -18.98
C SER A 18 -15.53 2.24 -17.60
N LEU A 19 -16.40 2.21 -16.58
CA LEU A 19 -16.03 1.81 -15.22
C LEU A 19 -15.74 0.31 -15.14
N PHE A 20 -16.51 -0.50 -15.87
CA PHE A 20 -16.24 -1.93 -16.00
C PHE A 20 -14.89 -2.21 -16.66
N GLU A 21 -14.56 -1.48 -17.74
CA GLU A 21 -13.25 -1.58 -18.39
C GLU A 21 -12.12 -1.17 -17.43
N LEU A 22 -12.27 -0.06 -16.71
CA LEU A 22 -11.30 0.38 -15.71
C LEU A 22 -11.06 -0.66 -14.61
N HIS A 23 -12.11 -1.30 -14.10
CA HIS A 23 -11.93 -2.35 -13.11
C HIS A 23 -11.29 -3.63 -13.68
N THR A 24 -11.53 -3.93 -14.95
CA THR A 24 -10.86 -5.04 -15.64
C THR A 24 -9.36 -4.77 -15.78
N ILE A 25 -8.95 -3.51 -15.91
CA ILE A 25 -7.53 -3.13 -15.91
C ILE A 25 -6.86 -3.50 -14.58
N TRP A 26 -7.51 -3.27 -13.43
CA TRP A 26 -6.93 -3.64 -12.12
C TRP A 26 -6.63 -5.14 -12.02
N LEU A 27 -7.54 -5.99 -12.51
CA LEU A 27 -7.27 -7.42 -12.61
C LEU A 27 -6.07 -7.72 -13.50
N SER A 28 -5.99 -7.08 -14.67
CA SER A 28 -4.90 -7.32 -15.63
C SER A 28 -3.52 -6.91 -15.09
N LEU A 29 -3.50 -5.94 -14.16
CA LEU A 29 -2.29 -5.42 -13.51
C LEU A 29 -1.97 -6.12 -12.18
N CYS A 30 -2.83 -7.00 -11.68
CA CYS A 30 -2.57 -7.73 -10.45
C CYS A 30 -1.50 -8.81 -10.64
N ARG A 31 -0.55 -8.89 -9.72
CA ARG A 31 0.53 -9.87 -9.69
C ARG A 31 0.63 -10.50 -8.30
N LYS A 32 1.01 -11.78 -8.26
CA LYS A 32 1.43 -12.48 -7.05
C LYS A 32 2.85 -12.96 -7.29
N VAL A 33 3.78 -12.66 -6.38
CA VAL A 33 5.11 -13.25 -6.46
C VAL A 33 4.98 -14.74 -6.14
N ARG A 34 5.60 -15.60 -6.95
CA ARG A 34 5.63 -17.03 -6.69
C ARG A 34 6.48 -17.32 -5.45
N GLU A 35 6.09 -18.33 -4.68
CA GLU A 35 6.77 -18.70 -3.43
C GLU A 35 8.22 -19.14 -3.64
N ASP A 36 8.55 -19.71 -4.81
CA ASP A 36 9.91 -20.13 -5.16
C ASP A 36 10.89 -18.95 -5.27
N VAL A 37 10.42 -17.75 -5.57
CA VAL A 37 11.22 -16.51 -5.52
C VAL A 37 11.65 -16.22 -4.07
N GLY A 38 10.79 -16.51 -3.10
CA GLY A 38 11.10 -16.38 -1.68
C GLY A 38 12.08 -17.44 -1.18
N ALA A 39 12.01 -18.66 -1.73
CA ALA A 39 12.92 -19.75 -1.39
C ALA A 39 14.32 -19.64 -2.03
N ASN A 40 14.41 -19.04 -3.24
CA ASN A 40 15.64 -18.92 -4.01
C ASN A 40 15.96 -17.45 -4.31
N LYS A 41 16.10 -16.62 -3.27
CA LYS A 41 16.22 -15.15 -3.40
C LYS A 41 17.46 -14.76 -4.20
N GLU A 42 18.57 -15.47 -4.01
CA GLU A 42 19.85 -15.27 -4.70
C GLU A 42 19.80 -15.56 -6.19
N LEU A 43 18.83 -16.35 -6.66
CA LEU A 43 18.62 -16.66 -8.08
C LEU A 43 17.64 -15.69 -8.75
N ASN A 44 17.06 -14.76 -8.01
CA ASN A 44 15.99 -13.89 -8.49
C ASN A 44 16.33 -12.40 -8.31
N SER A 45 16.12 -11.61 -9.35
CA SER A 45 16.20 -10.15 -9.23
C SER A 45 14.94 -9.54 -8.61
N LEU A 46 13.80 -10.24 -8.64
CA LEU A 46 12.54 -9.81 -8.06
C LEU A 46 12.53 -10.07 -6.56
N LEU A 47 12.15 -9.07 -5.76
CA LEU A 47 11.97 -9.22 -4.33
C LEU A 47 10.67 -9.95 -4.04
N TYR A 48 10.74 -10.95 -3.17
CA TYR A 48 9.56 -11.66 -2.68
C TYR A 48 8.70 -10.75 -1.80
N VAL A 49 7.39 -10.84 -1.98
CA VAL A 49 6.38 -10.26 -1.09
C VAL A 49 5.21 -11.25 -0.93
N PRO A 50 4.59 -11.36 0.26
CA PRO A 50 3.62 -12.42 0.55
C PRO A 50 2.23 -12.23 -0.10
N HIS A 51 1.81 -10.99 -0.33
CA HIS A 51 0.48 -10.68 -0.86
C HIS A 51 0.51 -10.28 -2.33
N GLN A 52 -0.67 -10.29 -2.96
CA GLN A 52 -0.87 -9.72 -4.28
C GLN A 52 -0.60 -8.21 -4.30
N PHE A 53 -0.17 -7.69 -5.43
CA PHE A 53 0.05 -6.27 -5.65
C PHE A 53 -0.28 -5.88 -7.09
N ILE A 54 -0.45 -4.58 -7.32
CA ILE A 54 -0.73 -4.03 -8.64
C ILE A 54 0.54 -3.38 -9.20
N ILE A 55 0.87 -3.71 -10.44
CA ILE A 55 1.98 -3.07 -11.17
C ILE A 55 1.49 -1.81 -11.91
N PRO A 56 2.37 -0.84 -12.22
CA PRO A 56 1.99 0.33 -13.01
C PRO A 56 1.51 -0.01 -14.44
N GLY A 57 2.00 -1.13 -14.99
CA GLY A 57 1.62 -1.66 -16.30
C GLY A 57 2.77 -1.79 -17.29
N SER A 58 2.45 -2.23 -18.51
CA SER A 58 3.41 -2.38 -19.61
C SER A 58 4.62 -3.25 -19.22
N ARG A 59 5.85 -2.74 -19.36
CA ARG A 59 7.11 -3.45 -19.11
C ARG A 59 7.40 -3.73 -17.62
N PHE A 60 6.70 -3.07 -16.70
CA PHE A 60 6.95 -3.22 -15.26
C PHE A 60 6.36 -4.55 -14.78
N ARG A 61 7.12 -5.33 -13.99
CA ARG A 61 6.66 -6.62 -13.46
C ARG A 61 6.80 -6.73 -11.94
N GLU A 62 7.09 -5.62 -11.29
CA GLU A 62 7.37 -5.47 -9.87
C GLU A 62 6.57 -4.31 -9.31
N PHE A 63 6.36 -4.28 -7.99
CA PHE A 63 5.76 -3.13 -7.34
C PHE A 63 6.71 -1.92 -7.45
N TYR A 64 6.14 -0.72 -7.47
CA TYR A 64 6.87 0.54 -7.36
C TYR A 64 6.27 1.36 -6.22
N TYR A 65 7.13 1.94 -5.38
CA TYR A 65 6.71 2.45 -4.08
C TYR A 65 5.74 3.63 -4.19
N TRP A 66 6.12 4.71 -4.87
CA TRP A 66 5.22 5.86 -4.99
C TRP A 66 4.02 5.61 -5.92
N ASP A 67 4.14 4.72 -6.93
CA ASP A 67 3.03 4.32 -7.80
C ASP A 67 1.96 3.60 -6.98
N THR A 68 2.38 2.76 -6.04
CA THR A 68 1.49 2.03 -5.11
C THR A 68 0.55 2.99 -4.37
N PHE A 69 0.97 4.21 -4.06
CA PHE A 69 0.11 5.19 -3.39
C PHE A 69 -1.08 5.58 -4.27
N TRP A 70 -0.80 5.95 -5.52
CA TRP A 70 -1.84 6.32 -6.48
C TRP A 70 -2.73 5.15 -6.84
N THR A 71 -2.16 3.96 -6.95
CA THR A 71 -2.93 2.73 -7.15
C THR A 71 -3.87 2.46 -5.98
N ILE A 72 -3.41 2.59 -4.73
CA ILE A 72 -4.27 2.44 -3.55
C ILE A 72 -5.41 3.45 -3.60
N LYS A 73 -5.14 4.71 -3.94
CA LYS A 73 -6.22 5.71 -4.08
C LYS A 73 -7.25 5.31 -5.14
N GLY A 74 -6.79 4.81 -6.29
CA GLY A 74 -7.68 4.30 -7.34
C GLY A 74 -8.51 3.11 -6.87
N LEU A 75 -7.89 2.12 -6.23
CA LEU A 75 -8.58 0.95 -5.68
C LEU A 75 -9.63 1.33 -4.63
N LEU A 76 -9.32 2.28 -3.74
CA LEU A 76 -10.26 2.79 -2.74
C LEU A 76 -11.46 3.49 -3.41
N ALA A 77 -11.21 4.32 -4.42
CA ALA A 77 -12.28 4.98 -5.19
C ALA A 77 -13.13 3.98 -6.00
N SER A 78 -12.54 2.84 -6.38
CA SER A 78 -13.20 1.72 -7.06
C SER A 78 -13.88 0.73 -6.09
N ASN A 79 -13.97 1.02 -4.79
CA ASN A 79 -14.49 0.12 -3.75
C ASN A 79 -13.77 -1.25 -3.64
N MET A 80 -12.53 -1.35 -4.13
CA MET A 80 -11.73 -2.59 -4.16
C MET A 80 -10.89 -2.78 -2.89
N PHE A 81 -11.55 -2.67 -1.73
CA PHE A 81 -10.90 -2.58 -0.42
C PHE A 81 -10.07 -3.81 -0.06
N SER A 82 -10.46 -5.01 -0.50
CA SER A 82 -9.80 -6.27 -0.13
C SER A 82 -8.35 -6.40 -0.61
N THR A 83 -7.94 -5.65 -1.64
CA THR A 83 -6.57 -5.73 -2.20
C THR A 83 -5.60 -4.79 -1.47
N VAL A 84 -6.10 -3.67 -0.97
CA VAL A 84 -5.28 -2.59 -0.38
C VAL A 84 -4.47 -3.05 0.85
N PRO A 85 -5.05 -3.78 1.83
CA PRO A 85 -4.31 -4.28 2.99
C PRO A 85 -3.10 -5.12 2.60
N GLY A 86 -3.24 -6.00 1.61
CA GLY A 86 -2.15 -6.84 1.13
C GLY A 86 -1.01 -6.02 0.53
N MET A 87 -1.33 -4.99 -0.25
CA MET A 87 -0.34 -4.09 -0.85
C MET A 87 0.45 -3.32 0.21
N ILE A 88 -0.24 -2.80 1.24
CA ILE A 88 0.42 -2.09 2.35
C ILE A 88 1.25 -3.06 3.20
N LYS A 89 0.72 -4.25 3.52
CA LYS A 89 1.45 -5.30 4.26
C LYS A 89 2.70 -5.78 3.50
N ASN A 90 2.67 -5.80 2.17
CA ASN A 90 3.87 -6.06 1.37
C ASN A 90 4.96 -5.00 1.57
N LEU A 91 4.58 -3.71 1.66
CA LEU A 91 5.55 -2.65 1.94
C LEU A 91 6.12 -2.74 3.35
N ALA A 92 5.28 -3.09 4.34
CA ALA A 92 5.73 -3.38 5.70
C ALA A 92 6.71 -4.56 5.75
N TYR A 93 6.39 -5.65 5.06
CA TYR A 93 7.29 -6.80 4.93
C TYR A 93 8.65 -6.41 4.31
N ILE A 94 8.66 -5.56 3.29
CA ILE A 94 9.90 -5.07 2.67
C ILE A 94 10.71 -4.19 3.64
N VAL A 95 10.03 -3.39 4.46
CA VAL A 95 10.66 -2.66 5.56
C VAL A 95 11.35 -3.61 6.53
N ASP A 96 10.65 -4.66 6.99
CA ASP A 96 11.23 -5.61 7.95
C ASP A 96 12.46 -6.32 7.37
N MET A 97 12.44 -6.61 6.06
CA MET A 97 13.52 -7.33 5.39
C MET A 97 14.73 -6.47 5.01
N HIS A 98 14.52 -5.19 4.69
CA HIS A 98 15.56 -4.33 4.09
C HIS A 98 15.78 -2.99 4.80
N GLY A 99 15.00 -2.68 5.84
CA GLY A 99 15.09 -1.45 6.63
C GLY A 99 14.53 -0.21 5.92
N PHE A 100 14.06 -0.30 4.69
CA PHE A 100 13.38 0.78 3.96
C PHE A 100 12.61 0.22 2.77
N ILE A 101 11.78 1.07 2.14
CA ILE A 101 11.05 0.69 0.93
C ILE A 101 11.84 1.17 -0.30
N PRO A 102 12.36 0.27 -1.14
CA PRO A 102 13.10 0.62 -2.34
C PRO A 102 12.17 1.25 -3.39
N ASN A 103 12.76 1.87 -4.41
CA ASN A 103 12.03 2.41 -5.56
C ASN A 103 11.04 1.39 -6.15
N GLY A 104 11.48 0.14 -6.31
CA GLY A 104 10.60 -0.96 -6.69
C GLY A 104 11.09 -2.31 -6.21
N GLY A 105 10.32 -3.34 -6.49
CA GLY A 105 10.53 -4.71 -6.01
C GLY A 105 11.67 -5.47 -6.68
N ARG A 106 12.84 -4.86 -6.90
CA ARG A 106 14.02 -5.54 -7.43
C ARG A 106 15.27 -5.30 -6.60
N VAL A 107 16.16 -6.29 -6.60
CA VAL A 107 17.47 -6.24 -5.91
C VAL A 107 18.29 -5.02 -6.35
N CYS A 108 18.26 -4.65 -7.64
CA CYS A 108 18.94 -3.46 -8.16
C CYS A 108 18.34 -2.11 -7.69
N PHE A 109 17.30 -2.12 -6.86
CA PHE A 109 16.74 -0.94 -6.21
C PHE A 109 17.04 -0.87 -4.71
N LEU A 110 17.73 -1.86 -4.11
CA LEU A 110 18.07 -1.91 -2.68
C LEU A 110 19.10 -0.89 -2.20
N PHE A 111 19.30 0.18 -2.96
CA PHE A 111 20.15 1.33 -2.60
C PHE A 111 19.49 2.66 -2.96
N ARG A 112 18.20 2.65 -3.34
CA ARG A 112 17.44 3.83 -3.74
C ARG A 112 16.00 3.72 -3.22
N SER A 113 15.51 4.75 -2.57
CA SER A 113 14.10 4.87 -2.18
C SER A 113 13.34 5.82 -3.12
N GLN A 114 12.06 6.02 -2.82
CA GLN A 114 11.15 7.01 -3.39
C GLN A 114 10.48 7.84 -2.26
N PRO A 115 9.67 8.86 -2.60
CA PRO A 115 9.00 9.68 -1.59
C PRO A 115 8.25 8.86 -0.52
N PRO A 116 8.32 9.26 0.76
CA PRO A 116 7.87 8.46 1.90
C PRO A 116 6.34 8.42 2.07
N LEU A 117 5.64 7.70 1.19
CA LEU A 117 4.18 7.68 1.15
C LEU A 117 3.54 6.55 1.97
N PHE A 118 4.31 5.67 2.60
CA PHE A 118 3.80 4.52 3.36
C PHE A 118 2.76 4.88 4.43
N ILE A 119 3.09 5.83 5.32
CA ILE A 119 2.16 6.29 6.37
C ILE A 119 0.89 6.89 5.74
N ARG A 120 1.05 7.58 4.61
CA ARG A 120 -0.07 8.17 3.90
C ARG A 120 -0.98 7.09 3.29
N MET A 121 -0.43 5.99 2.81
CA MET A 121 -1.22 4.84 2.33
C MET A 121 -2.06 4.22 3.45
N VAL A 122 -1.46 4.00 4.63
CA VAL A 122 -2.19 3.51 5.81
C VAL A 122 -3.31 4.47 6.18
N TYR A 123 -3.01 5.77 6.22
CA TYR A 123 -4.00 6.80 6.53
C TYR A 123 -5.17 6.83 5.55
N GLU A 124 -4.93 6.78 4.23
CA GLU A 124 -6.02 6.78 3.25
C GLU A 124 -6.88 5.52 3.36
N TYR A 125 -6.27 4.36 3.62
CA TYR A 125 -7.02 3.12 3.85
C TYR A 125 -7.93 3.25 5.08
N VAL A 126 -7.37 3.59 6.25
CA VAL A 126 -8.13 3.69 7.49
C VAL A 126 -9.18 4.80 7.47
N SER A 127 -8.92 5.91 6.77
CA SER A 127 -9.91 6.98 6.63
C SER A 127 -11.15 6.55 5.85
N VAL A 128 -11.01 5.57 4.95
CA VAL A 128 -12.13 5.05 4.13
C VAL A 128 -12.81 3.87 4.82
N THR A 129 -12.05 2.98 5.47
CA THR A 129 -12.60 1.74 6.04
C THR A 129 -12.93 1.82 7.52
N GLY A 130 -12.36 2.76 8.27
CA GLY A 130 -12.45 2.81 9.73
C GLY A 130 -11.65 1.71 10.45
N ASP A 131 -10.82 0.94 9.74
CA ASP A 131 -10.07 -0.19 10.28
C ASP A 131 -8.87 0.28 11.14
N LEU A 132 -9.14 0.59 12.40
CA LEU A 132 -8.14 1.08 13.36
C LEU A 132 -7.15 -0.01 13.79
N ASP A 133 -7.58 -1.27 13.81
CA ASP A 133 -6.71 -2.41 14.15
C ASP A 133 -5.60 -2.53 13.11
N PHE A 134 -5.93 -2.37 11.82
CA PHE A 134 -4.93 -2.37 10.76
C PHE A 134 -3.85 -1.28 10.92
N ALA A 135 -4.23 -0.06 11.31
CA ALA A 135 -3.25 0.99 11.62
C ALA A 135 -2.43 0.68 12.87
N THR A 136 -3.05 0.05 13.87
CA THR A 136 -2.39 -0.32 15.13
C THR A 136 -1.32 -1.39 14.89
N ASP A 137 -1.65 -2.41 14.10
CA ASP A 137 -0.73 -3.49 13.69
C ASP A 137 0.51 -2.95 12.96
N LEU A 138 0.33 -1.93 12.12
CA LEU A 138 1.41 -1.34 11.34
C LEU A 138 2.14 -0.19 12.04
N MET A 139 1.75 0.19 13.27
CA MET A 139 2.27 1.37 13.95
C MET A 139 3.78 1.31 14.15
N ALA A 140 4.31 0.14 14.54
CA ALA A 140 5.75 -0.03 14.75
C ALA A 140 6.55 0.23 13.45
N ALA A 141 6.11 -0.35 12.33
CA ALA A 141 6.73 -0.13 11.02
C ALA A 141 6.65 1.34 10.58
N MET A 142 5.52 2.01 10.86
CA MET A 142 5.36 3.44 10.56
C MET A 142 6.28 4.33 11.41
N GLU A 143 6.41 4.06 12.72
CA GLU A 143 7.32 4.76 13.63
C GLU A 143 8.77 4.63 13.17
N GLU A 144 9.22 3.41 12.92
CA GLU A 144 10.59 3.16 12.48
C GLU A 144 10.91 3.88 11.17
N LYS A 145 9.97 3.89 10.21
CA LYS A 145 10.18 4.63 8.95
C LYS A 145 10.18 6.13 9.15
N PHE A 146 9.23 6.66 9.92
CA PHE A 146 9.20 8.10 10.19
C PHE A 146 10.53 8.57 10.77
N ASP A 147 11.07 7.83 11.74
CA ASP A 147 12.34 8.14 12.38
C ASP A 147 13.54 7.95 11.44
N PHE A 148 13.51 6.96 10.54
CA PHE A 148 14.53 6.80 9.50
C PHE A 148 14.61 8.04 8.60
N TRP A 149 13.47 8.54 8.13
CA TRP A 149 13.43 9.69 7.24
C TRP A 149 13.89 10.97 7.93
N LEU A 150 13.50 11.18 9.18
CA LEU A 150 13.98 12.30 9.99
C LEU A 150 15.49 12.23 10.23
N ARG A 151 16.02 11.05 10.58
CA ARG A 151 17.46 10.88 10.84
C ARG A 151 18.33 11.07 9.61
N ASN A 152 17.85 10.69 8.43
CA ASN A 152 18.60 10.83 7.18
C ASN A 152 18.44 12.21 6.53
N GLY A 153 18.02 13.23 7.29
CA GLY A 153 17.94 14.62 6.82
C GLY A 153 16.90 14.85 5.72
N SER A 154 15.97 13.93 5.53
CA SER A 154 14.94 14.07 4.50
C SER A 154 13.80 14.94 5.00
N THR A 155 13.40 15.91 4.18
CA THR A 155 12.21 16.72 4.46
C THR A 155 10.95 15.85 4.30
N VAL A 156 10.32 15.49 5.41
CA VAL A 156 9.02 14.83 5.40
C VAL A 156 7.94 15.89 5.23
N SER A 157 7.04 15.68 4.26
CA SER A 157 5.93 16.62 4.00
C SER A 157 5.04 16.78 5.24
N SER A 158 4.59 18.01 5.50
CA SER A 158 3.62 18.31 6.56
C SER A 158 2.34 17.46 6.49
N ARG A 159 1.95 17.05 5.28
CA ARG A 159 0.81 16.16 5.06
C ARG A 159 1.05 14.75 5.61
N ILE A 160 2.28 14.24 5.51
CA ILE A 160 2.67 12.93 6.06
C ILE A 160 2.76 13.03 7.58
N THR A 161 3.40 14.08 8.11
CA THR A 161 3.48 14.33 9.55
C THR A 161 2.11 14.41 10.20
N ARG A 162 1.16 15.13 9.57
CA ARG A 162 -0.23 15.23 10.07
C ARG A 162 -0.95 13.88 10.02
N ALA A 163 -0.81 13.14 8.92
CA ALA A 163 -1.40 11.80 8.80
C ALA A 163 -0.88 10.87 9.90
N PHE A 164 0.42 10.92 10.18
CA PHE A 164 1.02 10.11 11.23
C PHE A 164 0.51 10.48 12.63
N GLY A 165 0.45 11.77 12.95
CA GLY A 165 -0.10 12.26 14.21
C GLY A 165 -1.55 11.83 14.41
N HIS A 166 -2.38 11.90 13.36
CA HIS A 166 -3.77 11.46 13.44
C HIS A 166 -3.89 9.96 13.72
N LEU A 167 -3.11 9.11 13.04
CA LEU A 167 -3.10 7.66 13.29
C LEU A 167 -2.66 7.33 14.72
N LYS A 168 -1.67 8.03 15.28
CA LYS A 168 -1.27 7.86 16.69
C LYS A 168 -2.39 8.23 17.66
N ILE A 169 -3.12 9.31 17.40
CA ILE A 169 -4.26 9.73 18.22
C ILE A 169 -5.33 8.64 18.18
N LEU A 170 -5.72 8.18 16.99
CA LEU A 170 -6.73 7.14 16.83
C LEU A 170 -6.36 5.84 17.54
N LYS A 171 -5.11 5.39 17.44
CA LYS A 171 -4.60 4.23 18.18
C LYS A 171 -4.78 4.40 19.69
N ASN A 172 -4.41 5.56 20.24
CA ASN A 172 -4.54 5.80 21.68
C ASN A 172 -6.01 5.77 22.13
N PHE A 173 -6.92 6.34 21.33
CA PHE A 173 -8.36 6.26 21.63
C PHE A 173 -8.87 4.81 21.61
N ALA A 174 -8.52 4.02 20.60
CA ALA A 174 -8.93 2.62 20.52
C ALA A 174 -8.44 1.78 21.71
N LEU A 175 -7.19 2.01 22.16
CA LEU A 175 -6.64 1.34 23.35
C LEU A 175 -7.37 1.75 24.65
N TYR A 176 -7.83 3.00 24.74
CA TYR A 176 -8.62 3.47 25.89
C TYR A 176 -10.00 2.81 25.94
N GLU A 177 -10.68 2.63 24.80
CA GLU A 177 -11.99 1.98 24.75
C GLU A 177 -11.92 0.50 25.14
N ILE A 178 -10.83 -0.19 24.81
CA ILE A 178 -10.61 -1.60 25.20
C ILE A 178 -10.29 -1.74 26.71
N ALA A 179 -9.80 -0.68 27.35
CA ALA A 179 -9.40 -0.70 28.76
C ALA A 179 -10.54 -0.36 29.75
N LEU A 180 -11.73 0.00 29.26
CA LEU A 180 -12.94 0.29 30.04
C LEU A 180 -13.91 -0.89 30.03
#